data_AF-Q8R0Z8-F1
#
_entry.id   AF-Q8R0Z8-F1
#
_cell.length_a   1.000
_cell.length_b   1.000
_cell.length_c   1.000
_cell.angle_alpha   90.00
_cell.angle_beta   90.00
_cell.angle_gamma   90.00
#
_symmetry.space_group_name_H-M   'P 1'
#
loop_
_entity.id
_entity.type
_entity.pdbx_description
1 polymer ?
#
loop_
_entity_poly.entity_id
_entity_poly.type
_entity_poly.pdbx_seq_one_letter_code
_entity_poly.pdbx_strand_id
1 'polypeptide(L)'
;MFDLAVDALATKGRLIVIGFISGYQSPTGLSPIKAGVLPTKLLKKSASLRGFFLNHYFSKYQAAMERLLELYARGDLVCEVDLGHLAPDGRFIGLESVFQAVDYMYTGKNTGKLVVELPHPVSSKL
;
A
#
# COMPACT_ATOMS: atom_id res chain seq x y z
N MET A 1 -0.89 -14.42 -5.31
CA MET A 1 -1.62 -13.89 -4.14
C MET A 1 -3.13 -13.83 -4.37
N PHE A 2 -3.61 -13.17 -5.43
CA PHE A 2 -5.06 -13.03 -5.71
C PHE A 2 -5.82 -14.36 -5.74
N ASP A 3 -5.38 -15.32 -6.56
CA ASP A 3 -6.06 -16.62 -6.70
C ASP A 3 -6.17 -17.36 -5.36
N LEU A 4 -5.08 -17.34 -4.56
CA LEU A 4 -5.05 -17.95 -3.22
C LEU A 4 -6.05 -17.28 -2.27
N ALA A 5 -6.13 -15.95 -2.28
CA ALA A 5 -7.04 -15.20 -1.43
C ALA A 5 -8.52 -15.48 -1.79
N VAL A 6 -8.84 -15.66 -3.09
CA VAL A 6 -10.17 -16.09 -3.53
C VAL A 6 -10.50 -17.50 -3.01
N ASP A 7 -9.55 -18.43 -3.11
CA ASP A 7 -9.75 -19.81 -2.65
C ASP A 7 -9.94 -19.90 -1.13
N ALA A 8 -9.24 -19.05 -0.38
CA ALA A 8 -9.29 -18.96 1.07
C ALA A 8 -10.57 -18.30 1.63
N LEU A 9 -11.44 -17.72 0.79
CA LEU A 9 -12.66 -17.05 1.28
C LEU A 9 -13.52 -18.03 2.10
N ALA A 10 -14.00 -17.59 3.27
CA ALA A 10 -15.06 -18.31 3.98
C ALA A 10 -16.41 -18.13 3.28
N THR A 11 -17.44 -18.90 3.69
CA THR A 11 -18.82 -18.61 3.29
C THR A 11 -19.20 -17.19 3.70
N LYS A 12 -19.73 -16.39 2.76
CA LYS A 12 -19.97 -14.93 2.88
C LYS A 12 -18.70 -14.07 3.02
N GLY A 13 -17.54 -14.63 2.68
CA GLY A 13 -16.27 -13.93 2.69
C GLY A 13 -16.25 -12.72 1.74
N ARG A 14 -15.39 -11.76 2.03
CA ARG A 14 -15.21 -10.54 1.23
C ARG A 14 -13.74 -10.34 0.91
N LEU A 15 -13.41 -10.32 -0.37
CA LEU A 15 -12.10 -9.89 -0.84
C LEU A 15 -12.21 -8.46 -1.34
N ILE A 16 -11.46 -7.54 -0.74
CA ILE A 16 -11.40 -6.13 -1.16
C ILE A 16 -10.14 -5.95 -2.00
N VAL A 17 -10.30 -5.51 -3.24
CA VAL A 17 -9.20 -5.19 -4.14
C VAL A 17 -8.76 -3.75 -3.85
N ILE A 18 -7.65 -3.62 -3.13
CA ILE A 18 -6.97 -2.35 -2.86
C ILE A 18 -5.95 -2.02 -3.97
N GLY A 19 -5.29 -3.06 -4.48
CA GLY A 19 -4.27 -2.94 -5.51
C GLY A 19 -3.75 -4.31 -5.94
N PHE A 20 -2.77 -4.31 -6.85
CA PHE A 20 -2.19 -5.51 -7.46
C PHE A 20 -0.75 -5.22 -7.89
N ILE A 21 0.08 -4.80 -6.92
CA ILE A 21 1.45 -4.30 -7.14
C ILE A 21 2.36 -5.22 -7.96
N SER A 22 2.12 -6.54 -7.92
CA SER A 22 2.83 -7.53 -8.74
C SER A 22 2.67 -7.33 -10.25
N GLY A 23 1.71 -6.51 -10.70
CA GLY A 23 1.48 -6.20 -12.10
C GLY A 23 1.98 -4.82 -12.54
N TYR A 24 2.29 -3.89 -11.63
CA TYR A 24 2.48 -2.48 -11.98
C TYR A 24 3.69 -2.21 -12.88
N GLN A 25 4.76 -3.01 -12.76
CA GLN A 25 5.93 -2.91 -13.63
C GLN A 25 5.75 -3.61 -14.99
N SER A 26 4.63 -4.31 -15.22
CA SER A 26 4.34 -4.91 -16.52
C SER A 26 3.93 -3.84 -17.53
N PRO A 27 4.12 -4.07 -18.85
CA PRO A 27 3.72 -3.09 -19.88
C PRO A 27 2.25 -2.67 -19.82
N THR A 28 1.37 -3.54 -19.32
CA THR A 28 -0.07 -3.26 -19.19
C THR A 28 -0.45 -2.76 -17.79
N GLY A 29 0.47 -2.81 -16.82
CA GLY A 29 0.19 -2.57 -15.41
C GLY A 29 -0.68 -3.64 -14.74
N LEU A 30 -0.99 -4.73 -15.45
CA LEU A 30 -1.87 -5.80 -14.99
C LEU A 30 -1.07 -7.04 -14.57
N SER A 31 -1.60 -7.76 -13.59
CA SER A 31 -1.09 -9.06 -13.17
C SER A 31 -2.03 -10.16 -13.70
N PRO A 32 -1.51 -11.24 -14.32
CA PRO A 32 -2.34 -12.33 -14.78
C PRO A 32 -3.00 -13.05 -13.60
N ILE A 33 -4.29 -13.38 -13.74
CA ILE A 33 -5.09 -14.09 -12.73
C ILE A 33 -5.91 -15.21 -13.37
N LYS A 34 -6.25 -16.25 -12.60
CA LYS A 34 -7.13 -17.35 -13.05
C LYS A 34 -8.60 -17.00 -12.84
N ALA A 35 -9.08 -15.98 -13.56
CA ALA A 35 -10.43 -15.44 -13.36
C ALA A 35 -11.57 -16.28 -13.95
N GLY A 36 -11.31 -17.24 -14.85
CA GLY A 36 -12.36 -17.97 -15.58
C GLY A 36 -13.37 -18.72 -14.69
N VAL A 37 -12.95 -19.17 -13.51
CA VAL A 37 -13.82 -19.87 -12.53
C VAL A 37 -14.25 -19.00 -11.36
N LEU A 38 -13.91 -17.70 -11.37
CA LEU A 38 -14.17 -16.78 -10.27
C LEU A 38 -15.67 -16.66 -9.95
N PRO A 39 -16.60 -16.47 -10.92
CA PRO A 39 -18.03 -16.39 -10.62
C PRO A 39 -18.54 -17.63 -9.88
N THR A 40 -18.12 -18.82 -10.31
CA THR A 40 -18.50 -20.09 -9.68
C THR A 40 -17.95 -20.23 -8.26
N LYS A 41 -16.70 -19.81 -8.03
CA LYS A 41 -16.09 -19.82 -6.68
C LYS A 41 -16.84 -18.90 -5.72
N LEU A 42 -17.19 -17.70 -6.18
CA LEU A 42 -17.93 -16.72 -5.37
C LEU A 42 -19.36 -17.19 -5.09
N LEU A 43 -20.07 -17.72 -6.10
CA LEU A 43 -21.43 -18.24 -5.98
C LEU A 43 -21.50 -19.36 -4.93
N LYS A 44 -20.61 -20.36 -5.02
CA LYS A 44 -20.58 -21.50 -4.09
C LYS A 44 -20.39 -21.07 -2.63
N LYS A 45 -19.70 -19.97 -2.40
CA LYS A 45 -19.41 -19.45 -1.06
C LYS A 45 -20.31 -18.30 -0.66
N SER A 46 -21.24 -17.86 -1.51
CA SER A 46 -21.97 -16.59 -1.35
C SER A 46 -21.03 -15.41 -1.01
N ALA A 47 -19.82 -15.44 -1.57
CA ALA A 47 -18.76 -14.50 -1.28
C ALA A 47 -18.77 -13.33 -2.26
N SER A 48 -17.99 -12.28 -1.98
CA SER A 48 -17.90 -11.11 -2.88
C SER A 48 -16.47 -10.65 -3.10
N LEU A 49 -16.24 -10.12 -4.30
CA LEU A 49 -15.05 -9.36 -4.68
C LEU A 49 -15.46 -7.89 -4.83
N ARG A 50 -14.74 -6.96 -4.19
CA ARG A 50 -15.11 -5.53 -4.16
C ARG A 50 -13.91 -4.65 -4.48
N GLY A 51 -14.02 -3.80 -5.49
CA GLY A 51 -13.00 -2.77 -5.73
C GLY A 51 -13.11 -1.62 -4.72
N PHE A 52 -11.97 -1.05 -4.34
CA PHE A 52 -11.90 0.19 -3.57
C PHE A 52 -10.92 1.14 -4.23
N PHE A 53 -11.36 2.36 -4.50
CA PHE A 53 -10.53 3.44 -5.02
C PHE A 53 -10.76 4.68 -4.18
N LEU A 54 -9.70 5.18 -3.52
CA LEU A 54 -9.80 6.21 -2.48
C LEU A 54 -10.60 7.43 -2.93
N ASN A 55 -10.40 7.88 -4.18
CA ASN A 55 -11.02 9.09 -4.69
C ASN A 55 -12.56 8.99 -4.80
N HIS A 56 -13.14 7.78 -4.81
CA HIS A 56 -14.60 7.60 -4.79
C HIS A 56 -15.20 7.74 -3.38
N TYR A 57 -14.38 7.87 -2.34
CA TYR A 57 -14.81 7.92 -0.94
C TYR A 57 -14.34 9.19 -0.22
N PHE A 58 -14.03 10.28 -0.94
CA PHE A 58 -13.57 11.53 -0.33
C PHE A 58 -14.55 12.13 0.69
N SER A 59 -15.86 11.87 0.55
CA SER A 59 -16.86 12.26 1.56
C SER A 59 -16.64 11.62 2.93
N LYS A 60 -15.81 10.57 3.02
CA LYS A 60 -15.41 9.89 4.27
C LYS A 60 -14.01 10.27 4.74
N TYR A 61 -13.23 10.99 3.92
CA TYR A 61 -11.81 11.23 4.15
C TYR A 61 -11.55 12.01 5.44
N GLN A 62 -12.26 13.12 5.65
CA GLN A 62 -12.07 13.98 6.82
C GLN A 62 -12.25 13.20 8.14
N ALA A 63 -13.40 12.57 8.32
CA ALA A 63 -13.69 11.79 9.52
C ALA A 63 -12.71 10.63 9.73
N ALA A 64 -12.26 9.98 8.65
CA ALA A 64 -11.25 8.93 8.73
C ALA A 64 -9.89 9.49 9.19
N MET A 65 -9.45 10.63 8.65
CA MET A 65 -8.18 11.26 9.01
C MET A 65 -8.17 11.77 10.45
N GLU A 66 -9.24 12.43 10.90
CA GLU A 66 -9.39 12.87 12.30
C GLU A 66 -9.23 11.69 13.25
N ARG A 67 -9.93 10.58 12.97
CA ARG A 67 -9.84 9.37 13.81
C ARG A 67 -8.44 8.74 13.81
N LEU A 68 -7.77 8.67 12.66
CA LEU A 68 -6.41 8.12 12.56
C LEU A 68 -5.40 8.98 13.34
N LEU A 69 -5.51 10.31 13.26
CA LEU A 69 -4.67 11.23 14.01
C LEU A 69 -4.88 11.11 15.52
N GLU A 70 -6.12 10.98 15.99
CA GLU A 70 -6.42 10.71 17.40
C GLU A 70 -5.80 9.40 17.89
N LEU A 71 -5.92 8.32 17.12
CA LEU A 71 -5.35 7.03 17.47
C LEU A 71 -3.82 7.09 17.55
N TYR A 72 -3.19 7.78 16.59
CA TYR A 72 -1.75 8.02 16.59
C TYR A 72 -1.32 8.84 17.81
N ALA A 73 -1.97 9.98 18.08
CA ALA A 73 -1.63 10.88 19.17
C ALA A 73 -1.76 10.21 20.56
N ARG A 74 -2.67 9.23 20.70
CA ARG A 74 -2.86 8.46 21.94
C ARG A 74 -1.94 7.23 22.04
N GLY A 75 -1.19 6.89 21.00
CA GLY A 75 -0.35 5.69 20.96
C GLY A 75 -1.09 4.38 20.68
N ASP A 76 -2.37 4.45 20.27
CA ASP A 76 -3.19 3.28 19.93
C ASP A 76 -2.91 2.75 18.51
N LEU A 77 -2.20 3.52 17.69
CA LEU A 77 -1.85 3.18 16.31
C LEU A 77 -0.35 3.37 16.09
N VAL A 78 0.34 2.27 15.77
CA VAL A 78 1.74 2.30 15.35
C VAL A 78 1.80 2.84 13.92
N CYS A 79 2.49 3.97 13.75
CA CYS A 79 2.77 4.59 12.45
C CYS A 79 4.23 4.32 12.08
N GLU A 80 4.52 3.11 11.61
CA GLU A 80 5.87 2.69 11.21
C GLU A 80 6.34 3.45 9.97
N VAL A 81 7.52 4.06 10.04
CA VAL A 81 8.12 4.85 8.95
C VAL A 81 9.45 4.23 8.56
N ASP A 82 9.61 3.97 7.27
CA ASP A 82 10.86 3.50 6.68
C ASP A 82 11.55 4.66 5.96
N LEU A 83 12.62 5.16 6.56
CA LEU A 83 13.47 6.22 5.99
C LEU A 83 14.66 5.67 5.21
N GLY A 84 14.71 4.35 4.95
CA GLY A 84 15.82 3.73 4.22
C GLY A 84 17.05 3.45 5.08
N HIS A 85 16.94 3.43 6.40
CA HIS A 85 18.09 3.14 7.28
C HIS A 85 18.78 1.80 6.97
N LEU A 86 18.04 0.84 6.41
CA LEU A 86 18.53 -0.48 5.99
C LEU A 86 18.64 -0.62 4.46
N ALA A 87 18.47 0.46 3.71
CA ALA A 87 18.67 0.45 2.27
C ALA A 87 20.18 0.43 1.94
N PRO A 88 20.59 -0.13 0.79
CA PRO A 88 22.00 -0.26 0.43
C PRO A 88 22.77 1.07 0.45
N ASP A 89 22.16 2.16 -0.01
CA ASP A 89 22.79 3.49 -0.06
C ASP A 89 22.37 4.39 1.13
N GLY A 90 21.78 3.79 2.16
CA GLY A 90 21.36 4.49 3.38
C GLY A 90 20.07 5.29 3.23
N ARG A 91 19.94 6.33 4.07
CA ARG A 91 18.68 7.09 4.24
C ARG A 91 18.23 7.75 2.93
N PHE A 92 16.92 7.78 2.73
CA PHE A 92 16.30 8.51 1.62
C PHE A 92 16.18 10.00 1.94
N ILE A 93 17.16 10.78 1.48
CA ILE A 93 17.26 12.23 1.68
C ILE A 93 17.29 12.91 0.31
N GLY A 94 16.52 13.99 0.16
CA GLY A 94 16.44 14.76 -1.09
C GLY A 94 15.56 14.11 -2.14
N LEU A 95 15.09 14.91 -3.10
CA LEU A 95 14.17 14.45 -4.15
C LEU A 95 14.81 13.38 -5.06
N GLU A 96 16.12 13.43 -5.22
CA GLU A 96 16.92 12.43 -5.93
C GLU A 96 16.81 11.03 -5.31
N SER A 97 16.60 10.92 -4.00
CA SER A 97 16.46 9.62 -3.35
C SER A 97 15.10 8.94 -3.61
N VAL A 98 14.14 9.64 -4.23
CA VAL A 98 12.85 9.05 -4.61
C VAL A 98 13.03 7.86 -5.55
N PHE A 99 13.98 7.93 -6.48
CA PHE A 99 14.25 6.82 -7.41
C PHE A 99 14.67 5.56 -6.65
N GLN A 100 15.63 5.71 -5.73
CA GLN A 100 16.11 4.64 -4.87
C GLN A 100 15.00 4.11 -3.96
N ALA A 101 14.17 4.98 -3.38
CA ALA A 101 13.06 4.59 -2.52
C ALA A 101 12.00 3.78 -3.27
N VAL A 102 11.71 4.14 -4.53
CA VAL A 102 10.81 3.39 -5.41
C VAL A 102 11.38 2.01 -5.73
N ASP A 103 12.66 1.94 -6.10
CA ASP A 103 13.33 0.66 -6.36
C ASP A 103 13.31 -0.23 -5.12
N TYR A 104 13.64 0.34 -3.95
CA TYR A 104 13.59 -0.35 -2.66
C TYR A 104 12.20 -0.92 -2.34
N MET A 105 11.13 -0.15 -2.59
CA MET A 105 9.75 -0.62 -2.47
C MET A 105 9.49 -1.88 -3.33
N TYR A 106 9.94 -1.86 -4.59
CA TYR A 106 9.74 -2.98 -5.52
C TYR A 106 10.62 -4.20 -5.19
N THR A 107 11.68 -4.04 -4.39
CA THR A 107 12.39 -5.19 -3.81
C THR A 107 11.64 -5.86 -2.64
N GLY A 108 10.56 -5.25 -2.16
CA GLY A 108 9.76 -5.77 -1.04
C GLY A 108 10.46 -5.74 0.31
N LYS A 109 11.50 -4.90 0.47
CA LYS A 109 12.33 -4.83 1.68
C LYS A 109 11.81 -3.87 2.75
N ASN A 110 10.94 -2.93 2.39
CA ASN A 110 10.48 -1.91 3.32
C ASN A 110 9.58 -2.48 4.42
N THR A 111 9.73 -1.95 5.64
CA THR A 111 8.83 -2.23 6.76
C THR A 111 8.16 -0.94 7.19
N GLY A 112 6.86 -0.81 6.95
CA GLY A 112 6.13 0.43 7.19
C GLY A 112 6.06 1.34 5.96
N LYS A 113 5.72 2.61 6.18
CA LYS A 113 5.54 3.60 5.12
C LYS A 113 6.89 4.17 4.70
N LEU A 114 7.28 3.97 3.44
CA LEU A 114 8.43 4.65 2.85
C LEU A 114 8.20 6.16 2.80
N VAL A 115 9.17 6.90 3.35
CA VAL A 115 9.19 8.37 3.38
C VAL A 115 10.57 8.83 2.93
N VAL A 116 10.58 9.85 2.08
CA VAL A 116 11.77 10.58 1.67
C VAL A 116 11.82 11.88 2.46
N GLU A 117 12.95 12.14 3.11
CA GLU A 117 13.16 13.37 3.87
C GLU A 117 13.66 14.49 2.97
N LEU A 118 13.06 15.67 3.09
CA LEU A 118 13.57 16.90 2.49
C LEU A 118 14.08 17.80 3.63
N PRO A 119 15.38 17.71 3.97
CA PRO A 119 15.92 18.46 5.10
C PRO A 119 15.95 19.96 4.78
N HIS A 120 15.90 20.77 5.83
CA HIS A 120 16.05 22.22 5.68
C HIS A 120 17.43 22.52 5.09
N PRO A 121 17.54 23.46 4.13
CA PRO A 121 18.84 23.86 3.61
C PRO A 121 19.66 24.46 4.75
N VAL A 122 20.80 23.85 5.08
CA VAL A 122 21.77 24.40 6.03
C VAL A 122 22.44 25.61 5.37
N SER A 123 21.76 26.75 5.38
CA SER A 123 22.34 28.03 5.01
C SER A 123 23.01 28.62 6.26
N SER A 124 24.04 27.97 6.80
CA SER A 124 24.94 28.64 7.74
C SER A 124 25.93 29.44 6.91
N LYS A 125 25.56 30.69 6.60
CA LYS A 125 26.54 31.72 6.23
C LYS A 125 27.13 32.24 7.54
N LEU A 126 28.32 31.75 7.87
CA LEU A 126 29.31 32.50 8.64
C LEU A 126 30.37 33.00 7.66
#